data_AF-A0A1Q8ZCT8-F1
#
_entry.id   AF-A0A1Q8ZCT8-F1
#
_cell.length_a   1.000
_cell.length_b   1.000
_cell.length_c   1.000
_cell.angle_alpha   90.00
_cell.angle_beta   90.00
_cell.angle_gamma   90.00
#
_symmetry.space_group_name_H-M   'P 1'
#
loop_
_entity.id
_entity.type
_entity.pdbx_description
1 polymer ?
#
loop_
_entity_poly.entity_id
_entity_poly.type
_entity_poly.pdbx_seq_one_letter_code
_entity_poly.pdbx_strand_id
1 'polypeptide(L)'
;MDIGARIAAANTRLKSANVGVRLTKTGDRLYLRGTFPPKPGSGKLHPHQQWITLGIYANAAGVKRAEAEAKAIGGLLACKEFSWVPYLEPVREKSRTASTLIEEFKAHYLAAGGTETTWQGDYWKPLKNLPQDQQLTSELLQALILATVPNTKTRKRACMAAGAIAKFAGLDFNPASLSGNYSPRRVSPRDLPDDLLIAEVFYRLKNQAWRWVYGMLATYGLRPHEVFRLDLQELSQGSQVITVLEKTKTGTRRVWPCYPEWFDQFHLSKVNLPPIDLSRSNDKVGHSATRYFADHKLPFKLYDLRHCWAIRTMEFGLDISLAAQQMGHSVQVHTETYHHWISDRHHQRAFETLMMRSDRPTPPSPLNL
;
A
#
# COMPACT_ATOMS: atom_id res chain seq x y z
N MET A 1 59.01 31.63 7.06
CA MET A 1 58.46 32.44 5.95
C MET A 1 56.95 32.43 6.05
N ASP A 2 56.37 33.59 6.29
CA ASP A 2 54.93 33.80 6.27
C ASP A 2 54.31 33.32 4.94
N ILE A 3 53.16 32.66 5.02
CA ILE A 3 52.42 32.16 3.86
C ILE A 3 51.95 33.32 2.98
N GLY A 4 51.65 34.49 3.58
CA GLY A 4 51.36 35.71 2.84
C GLY A 4 52.49 36.10 1.89
N ALA A 5 53.73 36.10 2.38
CA ALA A 5 54.92 36.37 1.56
C ALA A 5 55.09 35.36 0.40
N ARG A 6 54.79 34.08 0.63
CA ARG A 6 54.86 33.05 -0.42
C ARG A 6 53.79 33.25 -1.50
N ILE A 7 52.58 33.64 -1.12
CA ILE A 7 51.50 33.97 -2.06
C ILE A 7 51.86 35.22 -2.87
N ALA A 8 52.41 36.25 -2.22
CA ALA A 8 52.87 37.46 -2.90
C ALA A 8 53.95 37.15 -3.95
N ALA A 9 54.96 36.36 -3.58
CA ALA A 9 56.01 35.92 -4.51
C ALA A 9 55.46 35.10 -5.68
N ALA A 10 54.48 34.21 -5.44
CA ALA A 10 53.81 33.46 -6.51
C ALA A 10 53.02 34.37 -7.45
N ASN A 11 52.29 35.35 -6.91
CA ASN A 11 51.56 36.33 -7.72
C ASN A 11 52.50 37.23 -8.54
N THR A 12 53.68 37.59 -8.03
CA THR A 12 54.71 38.28 -8.82
C THR A 12 55.16 37.44 -10.00
N ARG A 13 55.46 36.14 -9.80
CA ARG A 13 55.83 35.23 -10.89
C ARG A 13 54.72 35.07 -11.94
N LEU A 14 53.48 34.95 -11.51
CA LEU A 14 52.32 34.86 -12.43
C LEU A 14 52.16 36.15 -13.24
N LYS A 15 52.32 37.30 -12.61
CA LYS A 15 52.28 38.60 -13.29
C LYS A 15 53.40 38.75 -14.32
N SER A 16 54.63 38.36 -13.97
CA SER A 16 55.78 38.36 -14.90
C SER A 16 55.58 37.41 -16.08
N ALA A 17 54.81 36.33 -15.91
CA ALA A 17 54.44 35.39 -16.97
C ALA A 17 53.17 35.80 -17.75
N ASN A 18 52.63 37.02 -17.53
CA ASN A 18 51.39 37.51 -18.13
C ASN A 18 50.16 36.60 -17.90
N VAL A 19 50.11 35.90 -16.76
CA VAL A 19 48.96 35.07 -16.39
C VAL A 19 47.89 35.93 -15.72
N GLY A 20 46.69 35.98 -16.32
CA GLY A 20 45.53 36.76 -15.84
C GLY A 20 44.83 36.23 -14.58
N VAL A 21 45.45 35.29 -13.87
CA VAL A 21 44.90 34.61 -12.68
C VAL A 21 45.87 34.78 -11.53
N ARG A 22 45.34 35.14 -10.35
CA ARG A 22 46.13 35.32 -9.12
C ARG A 22 45.63 34.45 -7.98
N LEU A 23 46.53 34.10 -7.07
CA LEU A 23 46.22 33.39 -5.84
C LEU A 23 45.69 34.36 -4.78
N THR A 24 44.65 33.95 -4.06
CA THR A 24 44.13 34.61 -2.86
C THR A 24 43.98 33.59 -1.73
N LYS A 25 43.96 34.06 -0.48
CA LYS A 25 43.74 33.25 0.72
C LYS A 25 42.46 33.73 1.40
N THR A 26 41.57 32.80 1.74
CA THR A 26 40.41 33.04 2.62
C THR A 26 40.40 31.98 3.69
N GLY A 27 40.50 32.37 4.96
CA GLY A 27 40.74 31.43 6.06
C GLY A 27 42.03 30.64 5.80
N ASP A 28 41.98 29.32 5.95
CA ASP A 28 43.12 28.42 5.71
C ASP A 28 43.16 27.83 4.30
N ARG A 29 42.38 28.38 3.35
CA ARG A 29 42.26 27.84 1.98
C ARG A 29 42.75 28.82 0.92
N LEU A 30 43.29 28.25 -0.16
CA LEU A 30 43.74 28.99 -1.34
C LEU A 30 42.65 28.98 -2.42
N TYR A 31 42.52 30.14 -3.07
CA TYR A 31 41.59 30.40 -4.16
C TYR A 31 42.34 31.02 -5.34
N LEU A 32 41.77 30.89 -6.53
CA LEU A 32 42.22 31.62 -7.72
C LEU A 32 41.19 32.69 -8.06
N ARG A 33 41.67 33.90 -8.33
CA ARG A 33 40.85 35.04 -8.75
C ARG A 33 41.33 35.52 -10.12
N GLY A 34 40.41 35.68 -11.05
CA GLY A 34 40.70 36.08 -12.43
C GLY A 34 39.42 36.48 -13.16
N THR A 35 39.55 36.92 -14.41
CA THR A 35 38.39 37.14 -15.29
C THR A 35 38.10 35.85 -16.04
N PHE A 36 36.94 35.28 -15.78
CA PHE A 36 36.51 34.00 -16.34
C PHE A 36 35.24 34.18 -17.16
N PRO A 37 34.97 33.31 -18.15
CA PRO A 37 33.67 33.27 -18.81
C PRO A 37 32.55 33.03 -17.79
N PRO A 38 31.30 33.45 -18.07
CA PRO A 38 30.16 33.18 -17.19
C PRO A 38 30.05 31.70 -16.83
N LYS A 39 29.67 31.40 -15.58
CA LYS A 39 29.37 30.02 -15.19
C LYS A 39 28.17 29.49 -15.98
N PRO A 40 28.16 28.20 -16.35
CA PRO A 40 26.97 27.56 -16.90
C PRO A 40 25.74 27.82 -16.01
N GLY A 41 24.64 28.30 -16.61
CA GLY A 41 23.41 28.63 -15.88
C GLY A 41 23.40 29.99 -15.15
N SER A 42 24.47 30.78 -15.21
CA SER A 42 24.45 32.15 -14.68
C SER A 42 23.78 33.12 -15.66
N GLY A 43 22.99 34.07 -15.16
CA GLY A 43 22.37 35.14 -15.97
C GLY A 43 23.36 36.21 -16.48
N LYS A 44 24.67 35.96 -16.44
CA LYS A 44 25.71 36.89 -16.89
C LYS A 44 26.10 36.54 -18.32
N LEU A 45 26.17 37.56 -19.18
CA LEU A 45 26.45 37.37 -20.62
C LEU A 45 27.93 37.57 -20.99
N HIS A 46 28.72 38.21 -20.13
CA HIS A 46 30.11 38.57 -20.42
C HIS A 46 31.09 38.06 -19.36
N PRO A 47 32.36 37.79 -19.75
CA PRO A 47 33.42 37.45 -18.81
C PRO A 47 33.53 38.51 -17.72
N HIS A 48 33.65 38.06 -16.47
CA HIS A 48 33.76 38.93 -15.32
C HIS A 48 34.65 38.30 -14.26
N GLN A 49 35.03 39.10 -13.26
CA GLN A 49 35.92 38.63 -12.22
C GLN A 49 35.21 37.62 -11.32
N GLN A 50 35.79 36.41 -11.23
CA GLN A 50 35.24 35.31 -10.45
C GLN A 50 36.35 34.60 -9.66
N TRP A 51 35.93 33.70 -8.78
CA TRP A 51 36.80 32.94 -7.90
C TRP A 51 36.63 31.44 -8.17
N ILE A 52 37.74 30.70 -8.17
CA ILE A 52 37.79 29.24 -8.20
C ILE A 52 38.33 28.77 -6.86
N THR A 53 37.57 27.90 -6.17
CA THR A 53 38.06 27.21 -4.98
C THR A 53 38.91 26.03 -5.41
N LEU A 54 40.12 25.90 -4.85
CA LEU A 54 41.01 24.78 -5.15
C LEU A 54 40.87 23.61 -4.17
N GLY A 55 40.20 23.82 -3.02
CA GLY A 55 40.20 22.84 -1.93
C GLY A 55 41.58 22.62 -1.28
N ILE A 56 42.58 23.46 -1.58
CA ILE A 56 43.97 23.33 -1.11
C ILE A 56 44.18 24.21 0.13
N TYR A 57 44.87 23.67 1.14
CA TYR A 57 45.28 24.42 2.33
C TYR A 57 46.38 25.45 2.03
N ALA A 58 46.36 26.57 2.74
CA ALA A 58 47.34 27.66 2.65
C ALA A 58 48.66 27.29 3.34
N ASN A 59 49.39 26.34 2.78
CA ASN A 59 50.73 25.93 3.19
C ASN A 59 51.72 25.97 2.02
N ALA A 60 53.02 25.73 2.26
CA ALA A 60 54.05 25.88 1.23
C ALA A 60 53.84 24.98 0.00
N ALA A 61 53.42 23.73 0.19
CA ALA A 61 53.10 22.81 -0.90
C ALA A 61 51.83 23.25 -1.65
N GLY A 62 50.84 23.74 -0.90
CA GLY A 62 49.58 24.25 -1.44
C GLY A 62 49.78 25.46 -2.33
N VAL A 63 50.64 26.41 -1.94
CA VAL A 63 50.98 27.58 -2.79
C VAL A 63 51.64 27.14 -4.09
N LYS A 64 52.58 26.17 -4.04
CA LYS A 64 53.24 25.64 -5.25
C LYS A 64 52.23 25.00 -6.21
N ARG A 65 51.31 24.19 -5.67
CA ARG A 65 50.24 23.55 -6.46
C ARG A 65 49.27 24.58 -7.05
N ALA A 66 48.83 25.55 -6.25
CA ALA A 66 47.94 26.62 -6.70
C ALA A 66 48.58 27.51 -7.78
N GLU A 67 49.90 27.75 -7.71
CA GLU A 67 50.62 28.47 -8.77
C GLU A 67 50.66 27.68 -10.08
N ALA A 68 50.88 26.37 -10.03
CA ALA A 68 50.84 25.51 -11.22
C ALA A 68 49.44 25.50 -11.86
N GLU A 69 48.39 25.38 -11.03
CA GLU A 69 47.01 25.44 -11.48
C GLU A 69 46.66 26.79 -12.13
N ALA A 70 47.12 27.90 -11.53
CA ALA A 70 46.92 29.23 -12.10
C ALA A 70 47.56 29.38 -13.49
N LYS A 71 48.75 28.78 -13.72
CA LYS A 71 49.39 28.77 -15.04
C LYS A 71 48.61 27.94 -16.05
N ALA A 72 48.14 26.74 -15.66
CA ALA A 72 47.34 25.87 -16.52
C ALA A 72 46.03 26.56 -16.95
N ILE A 73 45.30 27.12 -15.98
CA ILE A 73 44.08 27.89 -16.24
C ILE A 73 44.36 29.14 -17.09
N GLY A 74 45.48 29.83 -16.84
CA GLY A 74 45.92 30.95 -17.66
C GLY A 74 46.10 30.58 -19.14
N GLY A 75 46.74 29.43 -19.40
CA GLY A 75 46.87 28.89 -20.75
C GLY A 75 45.52 28.59 -21.41
N LEU A 76 44.63 27.89 -20.68
CA LEU A 76 43.28 27.58 -21.17
C LEU A 76 42.46 28.86 -21.50
N LEU A 77 42.59 29.90 -20.68
CA LEU A 77 41.94 31.19 -20.94
C LEU A 77 42.52 31.87 -22.18
N ALA A 78 43.84 31.84 -22.37
CA ALA A 78 44.49 32.40 -23.55
C ALA A 78 44.08 31.70 -24.84
N CYS A 79 43.92 30.37 -24.80
CA CYS A 79 43.44 29.55 -25.91
C CYS A 79 41.91 29.59 -26.10
N LYS A 80 41.16 30.26 -25.22
CA LYS A 80 39.67 30.25 -25.17
C LYS A 80 39.06 28.85 -24.99
N GLU A 81 39.80 27.94 -24.35
CA GLU A 81 39.41 26.54 -24.12
C GLU A 81 39.00 26.27 -22.66
N PHE A 82 38.97 27.29 -21.81
CA PHE A 82 38.60 27.12 -20.40
C PHE A 82 37.17 26.61 -20.23
N SER A 83 37.02 25.52 -19.47
CA SER A 83 35.74 24.95 -19.07
C SER A 83 35.56 25.00 -17.55
N TRP A 84 34.36 25.35 -17.10
CA TRP A 84 33.99 25.33 -15.69
C TRP A 84 33.78 23.91 -15.15
N VAL A 85 33.54 22.92 -16.01
CA VAL A 85 33.15 21.54 -15.62
C VAL A 85 34.06 20.94 -14.54
N PRO A 86 35.40 21.02 -14.61
CA PRO A 86 36.28 20.45 -13.58
C PRO A 86 36.25 21.17 -12.23
N TYR A 87 35.72 22.41 -12.20
CA TYR A 87 35.78 23.32 -11.05
C TYR A 87 34.41 23.58 -10.42
N LEU A 88 33.34 23.05 -11.01
CA LEU A 88 32.03 23.01 -10.39
C LEU A 88 31.98 21.77 -9.50
N GLU A 89 31.64 21.94 -8.22
CA GLU A 89 31.19 20.78 -7.45
C GLU A 89 30.03 20.14 -8.22
N PRO A 90 29.99 18.79 -8.33
CA PRO A 90 28.85 18.13 -8.93
C PRO A 90 27.63 18.68 -8.21
N VAL A 91 26.71 19.27 -8.97
CA VAL A 91 25.44 19.74 -8.43
C VAL A 91 24.87 18.50 -7.74
N ARG A 92 24.91 18.48 -6.40
CA ARG A 92 24.01 17.63 -5.65
C ARG A 92 22.65 18.20 -6.03
N GLU A 93 22.02 17.62 -7.05
CA GLU A 93 20.58 17.71 -7.21
C GLU A 93 20.03 17.54 -5.81
N LYS A 94 19.18 18.47 -5.35
CA LYS A 94 18.52 18.35 -4.05
C LYS A 94 17.95 16.94 -4.01
N SER A 95 18.62 16.02 -3.31
CA SER A 95 18.26 14.61 -3.36
C SER A 95 16.86 14.56 -2.80
N ARG A 96 15.88 14.17 -3.63
CA ARG A 96 14.51 14.03 -3.17
C ARG A 96 14.55 13.09 -1.97
N THR A 97 14.17 13.62 -0.81
CA THR A 97 14.11 12.81 0.40
C THR A 97 13.00 11.78 0.24
N ALA A 98 13.08 10.68 1.00
CA ALA A 98 12.03 9.67 1.00
C ALA A 98 10.66 10.30 1.29
N SER A 99 10.58 11.29 2.19
CA SER A 99 9.34 11.99 2.50
C SER A 99 8.74 12.68 1.28
N THR A 100 9.51 13.53 0.58
CA THR A 100 9.02 14.26 -0.59
C THR A 100 8.59 13.28 -1.69
N LEU A 101 9.35 12.20 -1.88
CA LEU A 101 9.02 11.20 -2.89
C LEU A 101 7.76 10.40 -2.54
N ILE A 102 7.53 10.10 -1.25
CA ILE A 102 6.30 9.45 -0.79
C ILE A 102 5.08 10.34 -1.02
N GLU A 103 5.20 11.66 -0.80
CA GLU A 103 4.14 12.63 -1.06
C GLU A 103 3.82 12.75 -2.55
N GLU A 104 4.84 12.85 -3.41
CA GLU A 104 4.68 12.82 -4.86
C GLU A 104 4.02 11.51 -5.32
N PHE A 105 4.46 10.37 -4.77
CA PHE A 105 3.88 9.07 -5.06
C PHE A 105 2.41 8.98 -4.61
N LYS A 106 2.06 9.58 -3.46
CA LYS A 106 0.67 9.69 -3.00
C LYS A 106 -0.17 10.46 -4.01
N ALA A 107 0.29 11.64 -4.41
CA ALA A 107 -0.42 12.49 -5.35
C ALA A 107 -0.63 11.77 -6.69
N HIS A 108 0.40 11.11 -7.20
CA HIS A 108 0.31 10.30 -8.42
C HIS A 108 -0.69 9.15 -8.28
N TYR A 109 -0.65 8.40 -7.17
CA TYR A 109 -1.58 7.31 -6.89
C TYR A 109 -3.04 7.77 -6.85
N LEU A 110 -3.32 8.88 -6.18
CA LEU A 110 -4.67 9.45 -6.08
C LEU A 110 -5.15 10.00 -7.42
N ALA A 111 -4.29 10.70 -8.17
CA ALA A 111 -4.60 11.19 -9.51
C ALA A 111 -4.93 10.06 -10.49
N ALA A 112 -4.34 8.88 -10.31
CA ALA A 112 -4.65 7.67 -11.07
C ALA A 112 -5.94 6.95 -10.64
N GLY A 113 -6.78 7.56 -9.79
CA GLY A 113 -8.03 6.98 -9.30
C GLY A 113 -7.87 6.10 -8.05
N GLY A 114 -6.69 6.13 -7.41
CA GLY A 114 -6.46 5.47 -6.13
C GLY A 114 -7.32 6.04 -5.00
N THR A 115 -7.61 5.22 -3.99
CA THR A 115 -8.42 5.64 -2.83
C THR A 115 -7.54 5.94 -1.61
N GLU A 116 -7.88 6.96 -0.82
CA GLU A 116 -7.16 7.29 0.41
C GLU A 116 -7.10 6.10 1.39
N THR A 117 -8.17 5.31 1.49
CA THR A 117 -8.22 4.12 2.36
C THR A 117 -7.15 3.09 1.99
N THR A 118 -6.98 2.82 0.69
CA THR A 118 -5.96 1.89 0.20
C THR A 118 -4.56 2.49 0.36
N TRP A 119 -4.39 3.79 0.12
CA TRP A 119 -3.14 4.49 0.41
C TRP A 119 -2.71 4.28 1.86
N GLN A 120 -3.58 4.64 2.81
CA GLN A 120 -3.32 4.52 4.24
C GLN A 120 -3.07 3.07 4.66
N GLY A 121 -3.87 2.13 4.15
CA GLY A 121 -3.83 0.73 4.55
C GLY A 121 -2.64 -0.04 4.01
N ASP A 122 -2.30 0.17 2.74
CA ASP A 122 -1.41 -0.72 2.00
C ASP A 122 -0.07 -0.07 1.64
N TYR A 123 -0.01 1.24 1.42
CA TYR A 123 1.22 1.96 1.07
C TYR A 123 1.84 2.70 2.26
N TRP A 124 1.07 3.54 2.96
CA TRP A 124 1.61 4.37 4.05
C TRP A 124 2.10 3.55 5.24
N LYS A 125 1.37 2.48 5.62
CA LYS A 125 1.74 1.61 6.76
C LYS A 125 3.17 1.10 6.72
N PRO A 126 3.69 0.56 5.60
CA PRO A 126 5.10 0.26 5.47
C PRO A 126 5.92 1.54 5.27
N LEU A 127 5.62 2.38 4.28
CA LEU A 127 6.52 3.46 3.83
C LEU A 127 6.85 4.50 4.92
N LYS A 128 5.96 4.72 5.89
CA LYS A 128 6.23 5.61 7.03
C LYS A 128 7.42 5.20 7.90
N ASN A 129 7.84 3.94 7.82
CA ASN A 129 8.99 3.42 8.58
C ASN A 129 10.33 3.63 7.86
N LEU A 130 10.32 4.21 6.65
CA LEU A 130 11.55 4.61 5.97
C LEU A 130 12.18 5.83 6.66
N PRO A 131 13.52 6.00 6.59
CA PRO A 131 14.18 7.24 7.01
C PRO A 131 13.72 8.40 6.13
N GLN A 132 12.86 9.27 6.66
CA GLN A 132 12.15 10.29 5.88
C GLN A 132 13.06 11.38 5.32
N ASP A 133 14.17 11.67 6.00
CA ASP A 133 15.12 12.73 5.65
C ASP A 133 16.25 12.27 4.72
N GLN A 134 16.33 10.98 4.41
CA GLN A 134 17.36 10.42 3.54
C GLN A 134 16.85 10.24 2.11
N GLN A 135 17.76 10.20 1.14
CA GLN A 135 17.43 9.82 -0.23
C GLN A 135 16.94 8.37 -0.26
N LEU A 136 15.85 8.11 -1.00
CA LEU A 136 15.37 6.75 -1.17
C LEU A 136 16.35 5.93 -2.02
N THR A 137 16.78 4.78 -1.50
CA THR A 137 17.63 3.83 -2.23
C THR A 137 17.05 2.41 -2.18
N SER A 138 17.53 1.53 -3.06
CA SER A 138 17.15 0.12 -3.10
C SER A 138 17.49 -0.60 -1.78
N GLU A 139 18.59 -0.23 -1.12
CA GLU A 139 19.00 -0.80 0.17
C GLU A 139 18.03 -0.43 1.29
N LEU A 140 17.55 0.81 1.32
CA LEU A 140 16.53 1.24 2.29
C LEU A 140 15.21 0.50 2.08
N LEU A 141 14.81 0.26 0.84
CA LEU A 141 13.61 -0.53 0.51
C LEU A 141 13.77 -2.00 0.88
N GLN A 142 14.96 -2.57 0.71
CA GLN A 142 15.28 -3.92 1.15
C GLN A 142 15.24 -4.03 2.68
N ALA A 143 15.89 -3.11 3.41
CA ALA A 143 15.86 -3.05 4.87
C ALA A 143 14.42 -2.90 5.41
N LEU A 144 13.68 -1.97 4.79
CA LEU A 144 12.23 -1.98 4.56
C LEU A 144 11.54 -3.31 4.88
N ILE A 145 11.67 -4.16 3.87
CA ILE A 145 11.00 -5.44 3.79
C ILE A 145 11.55 -6.38 4.86
N LEU A 146 12.88 -6.46 5.01
CA LEU A 146 13.57 -7.37 5.93
C LEU A 146 13.21 -7.15 7.40
N ALA A 147 12.81 -5.94 7.81
CA ALA A 147 12.37 -5.63 9.16
C ALA A 147 11.02 -6.28 9.55
N THR A 148 10.26 -6.83 8.61
CA THR A 148 8.97 -7.49 8.89
C THR A 148 9.15 -9.00 9.14
N VAL A 149 8.15 -9.75 9.59
CA VAL A 149 8.28 -11.22 9.73
C VAL A 149 8.07 -11.90 8.37
N PRO A 150 8.96 -12.80 7.89
CA PRO A 150 8.78 -13.53 6.63
C PRO A 150 7.46 -14.31 6.57
N ASN A 151 6.95 -14.58 5.36
CA ASN A 151 5.72 -15.35 5.13
C ASN A 151 4.46 -14.78 5.81
N THR A 152 4.38 -13.46 6.00
CA THR A 152 3.20 -12.79 6.56
C THR A 152 2.52 -11.86 5.57
N LYS A 153 1.25 -11.52 5.82
CA LYS A 153 0.53 -10.47 5.07
C LYS A 153 1.28 -9.13 5.13
N THR A 154 1.87 -8.82 6.28
CA THR A 154 2.66 -7.61 6.48
C THR A 154 3.89 -7.58 5.58
N ARG A 155 4.62 -8.70 5.48
CA ARG A 155 5.75 -8.84 4.55
C ARG A 155 5.34 -8.64 3.09
N LYS A 156 4.26 -9.30 2.67
CA LYS A 156 3.73 -9.16 1.30
C LYS A 156 3.33 -7.71 0.99
N ARG A 157 2.70 -7.02 1.95
CA ARG A 157 2.36 -5.59 1.83
C ARG A 157 3.62 -4.72 1.72
N ALA A 158 4.64 -4.97 2.55
CA ALA A 158 5.90 -4.23 2.49
C ALA A 158 6.58 -4.39 1.12
N CYS A 159 6.65 -5.62 0.58
CA CYS A 159 7.15 -5.89 -0.77
C CYS A 159 6.38 -5.11 -1.84
N MET A 160 5.05 -5.14 -1.79
CA MET A 160 4.20 -4.44 -2.76
C MET A 160 4.42 -2.92 -2.71
N ALA A 161 4.40 -2.33 -1.52
CA ALA A 161 4.59 -0.89 -1.37
C ALA A 161 5.99 -0.45 -1.79
N ALA A 162 7.03 -1.21 -1.40
CA ALA A 162 8.42 -0.94 -1.77
C ALA A 162 8.66 -1.06 -3.28
N GLY A 163 8.10 -2.09 -3.94
CA GLY A 163 8.19 -2.24 -5.39
C GLY A 163 7.44 -1.14 -6.14
N ALA A 164 6.29 -0.70 -5.63
CA ALA A 164 5.51 0.37 -6.26
C ALA A 164 6.22 1.72 -6.19
N ILE A 165 6.76 2.10 -5.02
CA ILE A 165 7.52 3.35 -4.90
C ILE A 165 8.84 3.29 -5.65
N ALA A 166 9.52 2.13 -5.70
CA ALA A 166 10.74 1.96 -6.51
C ALA A 166 10.46 2.20 -7.99
N LYS A 167 9.39 1.61 -8.52
CA LYS A 167 8.96 1.81 -9.91
C LYS A 167 8.64 3.28 -10.18
N PHE A 168 7.93 3.95 -9.26
CA PHE A 168 7.62 5.38 -9.37
C PHE A 168 8.90 6.24 -9.34
N ALA A 169 9.87 5.86 -8.52
CA ALA A 169 11.15 6.54 -8.36
C ALA A 169 12.16 6.26 -9.49
N GLY A 170 11.87 5.31 -10.39
CA GLY A 170 12.82 4.84 -11.39
C GLY A 170 14.01 4.06 -10.82
N LEU A 171 13.85 3.46 -9.63
CA LEU A 171 14.88 2.63 -9.00
C LEU A 171 14.81 1.20 -9.55
N ASP A 172 15.97 0.64 -9.88
CA ASP A 172 16.09 -0.78 -10.18
C ASP A 172 16.02 -1.59 -8.88
N PHE A 173 14.80 -2.01 -8.54
CA PHE A 173 14.52 -2.78 -7.34
C PHE A 173 13.34 -3.73 -7.54
N ASN A 174 13.61 -5.03 -7.39
CA ASN A 174 12.59 -6.07 -7.49
C ASN A 174 12.40 -6.80 -6.13
N PRO A 175 11.28 -6.62 -5.44
CA PRO A 175 11.02 -7.23 -4.14
C PRO A 175 10.50 -8.68 -4.20
N ALA A 176 10.34 -9.27 -5.39
CA ALA A 176 9.65 -10.56 -5.57
C ALA A 176 10.25 -11.69 -4.70
N SER A 177 11.57 -11.82 -4.69
CA SER A 177 12.30 -12.83 -3.91
C SER A 177 12.18 -12.64 -2.38
N LEU A 178 11.85 -11.43 -1.93
CA LEU A 178 11.79 -11.08 -0.51
C LEU A 178 10.41 -11.30 0.13
N SER A 179 9.38 -11.58 -0.68
CA SER A 179 7.99 -11.72 -0.22
C SER A 179 7.71 -13.03 0.52
N GLY A 180 8.50 -14.07 0.23
CA GLY A 180 8.32 -15.42 0.78
C GLY A 180 7.08 -16.14 0.23
N ASN A 181 6.65 -17.18 0.95
CA ASN A 181 5.57 -18.10 0.57
C ASN A 181 4.23 -17.78 1.25
N TYR A 182 3.97 -16.51 1.61
CA TYR A 182 2.68 -16.13 2.20
C TYR A 182 1.55 -16.36 1.19
N SER A 183 0.66 -17.29 1.51
CA SER A 183 -0.57 -17.52 0.75
C SER A 183 -1.76 -17.48 1.70
N PRO A 184 -2.82 -16.70 1.38
CA PRO A 184 -4.09 -16.80 2.08
C PRO A 184 -4.67 -18.23 2.14
N ARG A 185 -4.23 -19.11 1.23
CA ARG A 185 -4.64 -20.52 1.15
C ARG A 185 -4.07 -21.41 2.26
N ARG A 186 -3.02 -20.97 2.97
CA ARG A 186 -2.34 -21.75 4.03
C ARG A 186 -2.84 -21.46 5.44
N VAL A 187 -3.90 -20.66 5.59
CA VAL A 187 -4.47 -20.39 6.92
C VAL A 187 -5.08 -21.69 7.44
N SER A 188 -4.70 -22.07 8.66
CA SER A 188 -5.16 -23.28 9.35
C SER A 188 -6.69 -23.42 9.32
N PRO A 189 -7.20 -24.66 9.40
CA PRO A 189 -8.63 -24.91 9.56
C PRO A 189 -9.24 -23.99 10.63
N ARG A 190 -10.30 -23.28 10.27
CA ARG A 190 -10.99 -22.29 11.08
C ARG A 190 -12.08 -23.07 11.79
N ASP A 191 -12.08 -22.99 13.10
CA ASP A 191 -13.13 -23.59 13.92
C ASP A 191 -14.40 -22.75 13.71
N LEU A 192 -15.33 -23.27 12.90
CA LEU A 192 -16.58 -22.60 12.57
C LEU A 192 -17.70 -23.17 13.44
N PRO A 193 -18.58 -22.33 13.99
CA PRO A 193 -19.74 -22.81 14.73
C PRO A 193 -20.71 -23.57 13.83
N ASP A 194 -21.42 -24.54 14.39
CA ASP A 194 -22.58 -25.13 13.73
C ASP A 194 -23.81 -24.22 13.83
N ASP A 195 -24.84 -24.54 13.04
CA ASP A 195 -26.06 -23.71 12.96
C ASP A 195 -26.87 -23.71 14.26
N LEU A 196 -26.78 -24.78 15.07
CA LEU A 196 -27.43 -24.85 16.37
C LEU A 196 -26.81 -23.83 17.33
N LEU A 197 -25.49 -23.81 17.45
CA LEU A 197 -24.77 -22.84 18.27
C LEU A 197 -25.03 -21.41 17.78
N ILE A 198 -25.11 -21.18 16.46
CA ILE A 198 -25.45 -19.86 15.90
C ILE A 198 -26.83 -19.40 16.39
N ALA A 199 -27.84 -20.28 16.34
CA ALA A 199 -29.20 -19.98 16.79
C ALA A 199 -29.27 -19.79 18.32
N GLU A 200 -28.62 -20.65 19.10
CA GLU A 200 -28.57 -20.50 20.56
C GLU A 200 -27.94 -19.18 21.00
N VAL A 201 -26.86 -18.76 20.33
CA VAL A 201 -26.22 -17.47 20.60
C VAL A 201 -27.18 -16.33 20.31
N PHE A 202 -27.94 -16.37 19.21
CA PHE A 202 -28.95 -15.35 18.90
C PHE A 202 -29.93 -15.16 20.08
N TYR A 203 -30.48 -16.25 20.61
CA TYR A 203 -31.44 -16.18 21.71
C TYR A 203 -30.81 -15.76 23.06
N ARG A 204 -29.50 -15.95 23.25
CA ARG A 204 -28.76 -15.49 24.43
C ARG A 204 -28.45 -13.99 24.42
N LEU A 205 -28.45 -13.34 23.25
CA LEU A 205 -28.14 -11.90 23.14
C LEU A 205 -29.25 -11.04 23.76
N LYS A 206 -28.88 -10.23 24.77
CA LYS A 206 -29.84 -9.39 25.51
C LYS A 206 -30.17 -8.07 24.80
N ASN A 207 -29.19 -7.45 24.14
CA ASN A 207 -29.40 -6.18 23.45
C ASN A 207 -30.16 -6.43 22.14
N GLN A 208 -31.38 -5.93 22.02
CA GLN A 208 -32.26 -6.22 20.89
C GLN A 208 -31.72 -5.71 19.55
N ALA A 209 -31.11 -4.51 19.53
CA ALA A 209 -30.57 -3.92 18.31
C ALA A 209 -29.37 -4.69 17.78
N TRP A 210 -28.45 -5.09 18.66
CA TRP A 210 -27.32 -5.93 18.27
C TRP A 210 -27.72 -7.37 17.99
N ARG A 211 -28.72 -7.91 18.68
CA ARG A 211 -29.31 -9.22 18.35
C ARG A 211 -29.89 -9.24 16.94
N TRP A 212 -30.61 -8.17 16.55
CA TRP A 212 -31.11 -8.02 15.18
C TRP A 212 -29.96 -7.99 14.16
N VAL A 213 -28.91 -7.20 14.43
CA VAL A 213 -27.71 -7.17 13.58
C VAL A 213 -27.10 -8.56 13.44
N TYR A 214 -26.91 -9.30 14.53
CA TYR A 214 -26.40 -10.67 14.50
C TYR A 214 -27.27 -11.58 13.63
N GLY A 215 -28.61 -11.53 13.81
CA GLY A 215 -29.55 -12.34 13.04
C GLY A 215 -29.48 -12.06 11.54
N MET A 216 -29.33 -10.79 11.14
CA MET A 216 -29.14 -10.42 9.74
C MET A 216 -27.82 -10.96 9.16
N LEU A 217 -26.72 -10.87 9.91
CA LEU A 217 -25.42 -11.41 9.47
C LEU A 217 -25.45 -12.93 9.33
N ALA A 218 -26.09 -13.62 10.26
CA ALA A 218 -26.26 -15.07 10.22
C ALA A 218 -27.15 -15.49 9.04
N THR A 219 -28.29 -14.85 8.84
CA THR A 219 -29.30 -15.28 7.84
C THR A 219 -28.87 -15.01 6.39
N TYR A 220 -28.13 -13.92 6.16
CA TYR A 220 -27.81 -13.43 4.81
C TYR A 220 -26.31 -13.40 4.48
N GLY A 221 -25.44 -13.84 5.39
CA GLY A 221 -24.00 -13.90 5.13
C GLY A 221 -23.36 -12.55 4.81
N LEU A 222 -23.92 -11.45 5.33
CA LEU A 222 -23.48 -10.08 5.04
C LEU A 222 -22.09 -9.80 5.66
N ARG A 223 -21.34 -8.85 5.07
CA ARG A 223 -20.19 -8.27 5.79
C ARG A 223 -20.73 -7.43 6.96
N PRO A 224 -20.00 -7.32 8.10
CA PRO A 224 -20.48 -6.58 9.27
C PRO A 224 -20.93 -5.14 9.02
N HIS A 225 -20.39 -4.45 8.01
CA HIS A 225 -20.82 -3.09 7.66
C HIS A 225 -22.02 -3.04 6.70
N GLU A 226 -22.30 -4.12 5.95
CA GLU A 226 -23.36 -4.16 4.94
C GLU A 226 -24.76 -4.16 5.57
N VAL A 227 -24.91 -4.74 6.76
CA VAL A 227 -26.16 -4.72 7.54
C VAL A 227 -26.69 -3.30 7.81
N PHE A 228 -25.81 -2.29 7.81
CA PHE A 228 -26.17 -0.88 8.00
C PHE A 228 -26.41 -0.13 6.67
N ARG A 229 -26.37 -0.85 5.54
CA ARG A 229 -26.49 -0.33 4.16
C ARG A 229 -27.53 -1.12 3.37
N LEU A 230 -28.56 -1.62 4.05
CA LEU A 230 -29.65 -2.36 3.46
C LEU A 230 -30.81 -1.43 3.09
N ASP A 231 -31.63 -1.86 2.14
CA ASP A 231 -32.98 -1.32 1.96
C ASP A 231 -33.86 -1.82 3.11
N LEU A 232 -34.07 -0.94 4.09
CA LEU A 232 -34.86 -1.27 5.27
C LEU A 232 -36.36 -1.18 4.99
N GLN A 233 -36.78 -0.52 3.91
CA GLN A 233 -38.20 -0.35 3.59
C GLN A 233 -38.81 -1.66 3.12
N GLU A 234 -38.18 -2.33 2.14
CA GLU A 234 -38.62 -3.65 1.67
C GLU A 234 -38.62 -4.69 2.80
N LEU A 235 -37.57 -4.64 3.64
CA LEU A 235 -37.41 -5.54 4.77
C LEU A 235 -38.54 -5.37 5.82
N SER A 236 -38.91 -4.12 6.12
CA SER A 236 -39.99 -3.81 7.06
C SER A 236 -41.38 -4.21 6.55
N GLN A 237 -41.53 -4.35 5.22
CA GLN A 237 -42.74 -4.86 4.59
C GLN A 237 -42.80 -6.39 4.56
N GLY A 238 -41.79 -7.07 5.12
CA GLY A 238 -41.73 -8.53 5.19
C GLY A 238 -41.06 -9.20 4.00
N SER A 239 -40.38 -8.44 3.11
CA SER A 239 -39.57 -9.05 2.06
C SER A 239 -38.44 -9.86 2.68
N GLN A 240 -38.41 -11.16 2.40
CA GLN A 240 -37.32 -12.04 2.84
C GLN A 240 -36.07 -11.89 1.96
N VAL A 241 -36.18 -11.28 0.77
CA VAL A 241 -35.01 -10.99 -0.07
C VAL A 241 -34.57 -9.56 0.19
N ILE A 242 -33.31 -9.38 0.58
CA ILE A 242 -32.79 -8.06 0.94
C ILE A 242 -31.95 -7.46 -0.19
N THR A 243 -31.98 -6.13 -0.27
CA THR A 243 -31.17 -5.35 -1.20
C THR A 243 -30.08 -4.60 -0.43
N VAL A 244 -28.82 -4.78 -0.84
CA VAL A 244 -27.69 -3.98 -0.34
C VAL A 244 -27.56 -2.74 -1.21
N LEU A 245 -27.81 -1.56 -0.65
CA LEU A 245 -28.06 -0.27 -1.35
C LEU A 245 -26.82 0.53 -1.79
N GLU A 246 -25.62 -0.04 -1.69
CA GLU A 246 -24.36 0.59 -2.15
C GLU A 246 -23.64 1.56 -1.17
N LYS A 247 -22.37 1.20 -0.94
CA LYS A 247 -21.18 2.02 -0.65
C LYS A 247 -19.94 1.13 -0.44
N THR A 248 -19.99 -0.14 -0.82
CA THR A 248 -18.92 -1.13 -0.61
C THR A 248 -18.26 -1.44 -1.96
N LYS A 249 -17.07 -2.03 -1.96
CA LYS A 249 -16.26 -2.35 -3.16
C LYS A 249 -17.00 -3.16 -4.26
N THR A 250 -18.25 -3.56 -4.04
CA THR A 250 -18.91 -4.69 -4.71
C THR A 250 -20.30 -4.39 -5.30
N GLY A 251 -20.73 -3.12 -5.36
CA GLY A 251 -21.99 -2.69 -6.00
C GLY A 251 -23.29 -3.05 -5.26
N THR A 252 -24.42 -2.64 -5.81
CA THR A 252 -25.77 -3.06 -5.37
C THR A 252 -26.02 -4.53 -5.70
N ARG A 253 -26.70 -5.25 -4.80
CA ARG A 253 -27.04 -6.67 -5.02
C ARG A 253 -28.16 -7.12 -4.12
N ARG A 254 -28.85 -8.18 -4.57
CA ARG A 254 -29.86 -8.88 -3.78
C ARG A 254 -29.26 -10.11 -3.11
N VAL A 255 -29.75 -10.44 -1.92
CA VAL A 255 -29.29 -11.58 -1.12
C VAL A 255 -30.49 -12.34 -0.58
N TRP A 256 -30.47 -13.66 -0.74
CA TRP A 256 -31.50 -14.55 -0.28
C TRP A 256 -31.09 -15.17 1.08
N PRO A 257 -32.05 -15.47 1.95
CA PRO A 257 -31.76 -16.11 3.23
C PRO A 257 -31.38 -17.57 3.00
N CYS A 258 -30.40 -18.05 3.76
CA CYS A 258 -30.19 -19.49 3.94
C CYS A 258 -30.72 -19.83 5.34
N TYR A 259 -31.70 -20.72 5.41
CA TYR A 259 -32.78 -20.76 6.42
C TYR A 259 -33.71 -19.55 6.36
N PRO A 260 -34.63 -19.51 5.38
CA PRO A 260 -35.74 -18.54 5.38
C PRO A 260 -36.50 -18.50 6.71
N GLU A 261 -36.60 -19.62 7.41
CA GLU A 261 -37.25 -19.74 8.71
C GLU A 261 -36.61 -18.83 9.78
N TRP A 262 -35.30 -18.57 9.69
CA TRP A 262 -34.62 -17.64 10.59
C TRP A 262 -35.10 -16.20 10.41
N PHE A 263 -35.61 -15.82 9.24
CA PHE A 263 -36.24 -14.52 9.04
C PHE A 263 -37.39 -14.30 10.03
N ASP A 264 -38.27 -15.30 10.12
CA ASP A 264 -39.45 -15.25 10.97
C ASP A 264 -39.08 -15.50 12.44
N GLN A 265 -38.27 -16.53 12.72
CA GLN A 265 -37.85 -16.92 14.07
C GLN A 265 -37.02 -15.84 14.77
N PHE A 266 -36.20 -15.10 14.02
CA PHE A 266 -35.39 -13.99 14.54
C PHE A 266 -36.10 -12.64 14.44
N HIS A 267 -37.33 -12.62 13.89
CA HIS A 267 -38.15 -11.42 13.71
C HIS A 267 -37.43 -10.32 12.91
N LEU A 268 -36.78 -10.68 11.81
CA LEU A 268 -35.90 -9.77 11.06
C LEU A 268 -36.65 -8.65 10.33
N SER A 269 -37.95 -8.82 10.05
CA SER A 269 -38.83 -7.76 9.54
C SER A 269 -39.00 -6.58 10.51
N LYS A 270 -38.80 -6.81 11.82
CA LYS A 270 -38.82 -5.74 12.85
C LYS A 270 -37.46 -5.05 12.91
N VAL A 271 -37.17 -4.20 11.94
CA VAL A 271 -35.89 -3.50 11.81
C VAL A 271 -35.51 -2.79 13.11
N ASN A 272 -34.33 -3.14 13.65
CA ASN A 272 -33.81 -2.55 14.88
C ASN A 272 -32.28 -2.38 14.79
N LEU A 273 -31.84 -1.19 14.41
CA LEU A 273 -30.42 -0.87 14.28
C LEU A 273 -29.88 -0.18 15.54
N PRO A 274 -28.65 -0.51 15.98
CA PRO A 274 -28.02 0.22 17.08
C PRO A 274 -27.67 1.66 16.65
N PRO A 275 -27.70 2.64 17.57
CA PRO A 275 -27.41 4.03 17.27
C PRO A 275 -25.90 4.25 17.09
N ILE A 276 -25.38 3.92 15.92
CA ILE A 276 -23.98 4.13 15.56
C ILE A 276 -23.86 5.22 14.49
N ASP A 277 -22.73 5.94 14.51
CA ASP A 277 -22.44 6.92 13.47
C ASP A 277 -22.11 6.22 12.13
N LEU A 278 -23.04 6.36 11.18
CA LEU A 278 -22.97 5.82 9.83
C LEU A 278 -22.29 6.75 8.81
N SER A 279 -21.89 7.97 9.20
CA SER A 279 -21.11 8.87 8.34
C SER A 279 -19.66 8.40 8.15
N ARG A 280 -19.17 7.55 9.08
CA ARG A 280 -17.82 6.98 9.06
C ARG A 280 -17.63 5.99 7.91
N SER A 281 -16.36 5.70 7.60
CA SER A 281 -15.99 4.68 6.61
C SER A 281 -16.56 3.31 6.97
N ASN A 282 -16.83 2.47 5.95
CA ASN A 282 -17.38 1.13 6.15
C ASN A 282 -16.51 0.26 7.08
N ASP A 283 -15.19 0.43 7.04
CA ASP A 283 -14.27 -0.26 7.95
C ASP A 283 -14.58 0.09 9.42
N LYS A 284 -14.77 1.38 9.73
CA LYS A 284 -15.12 1.85 11.09
C LYS A 284 -16.54 1.43 11.50
N VAL A 285 -17.48 1.46 10.57
CA VAL A 285 -18.86 0.99 10.80
C VAL A 285 -18.85 -0.51 11.14
N GLY A 286 -18.22 -1.34 10.31
CA GLY A 286 -18.10 -2.78 10.55
C GLY A 286 -17.29 -3.12 11.79
N HIS A 287 -16.28 -2.30 12.13
CA HIS A 287 -15.53 -2.45 13.38
C HIS A 287 -16.39 -2.15 14.61
N SER A 288 -17.43 -1.32 14.50
CA SER A 288 -18.36 -1.08 15.61
C SER A 288 -19.11 -2.37 15.99
N ALA A 289 -19.58 -3.13 15.00
CA ALA A 289 -20.17 -4.44 15.23
C ALA A 289 -19.15 -5.45 15.77
N THR A 290 -17.99 -5.55 15.12
CA THR A 290 -16.94 -6.49 15.53
C THR A 290 -16.49 -6.25 16.97
N ARG A 291 -16.32 -4.99 17.37
CA ARG A 291 -15.93 -4.61 18.73
C ARG A 291 -17.01 -4.91 19.74
N TYR A 292 -18.26 -4.53 19.45
CA TYR A 292 -19.39 -4.83 20.33
C TYR A 292 -19.42 -6.32 20.69
N PHE A 293 -19.38 -7.19 19.69
CA PHE A 293 -19.47 -8.63 19.92
C PHE A 293 -18.21 -9.26 20.55
N ALA A 294 -17.03 -8.68 20.30
CA ALA A 294 -15.81 -9.08 21.01
C ALA A 294 -15.90 -8.74 22.50
N ASP A 295 -16.38 -7.54 22.84
CA ASP A 295 -16.56 -7.10 24.23
C ASP A 295 -17.62 -7.96 24.96
N HIS A 296 -18.60 -8.50 24.22
CA HIS A 296 -19.63 -9.41 24.74
C HIS A 296 -19.25 -10.91 24.65
N LYS A 297 -17.98 -11.22 24.34
CA LYS A 297 -17.40 -12.57 24.37
C LYS A 297 -18.19 -13.61 23.57
N LEU A 298 -18.48 -13.32 22.30
CA LEU A 298 -18.96 -14.35 21.38
C LEU A 298 -18.00 -15.57 21.39
N PRO A 299 -18.51 -16.81 21.31
CA PRO A 299 -17.68 -18.01 21.31
C PRO A 299 -16.86 -18.18 20.02
N PHE A 300 -17.13 -17.38 18.98
CA PHE A 300 -16.45 -17.37 17.70
C PHE A 300 -16.35 -15.93 17.16
N LYS A 301 -15.60 -15.72 16.06
CA LYS A 301 -15.48 -14.37 15.48
C LYS A 301 -16.76 -14.04 14.73
N LEU A 302 -17.24 -12.80 14.83
CA LEU A 302 -18.45 -12.36 14.12
C LEU A 302 -18.42 -12.66 12.60
N TYR A 303 -17.24 -12.52 11.97
CA TYR A 303 -17.06 -12.79 10.55
C TYR A 303 -17.26 -14.26 10.17
N ASP A 304 -17.19 -15.18 11.13
CA ASP A 304 -17.39 -16.61 10.92
C ASP A 304 -18.84 -16.91 10.53
N LEU A 305 -19.82 -16.08 10.93
CA LEU A 305 -21.21 -16.18 10.46
C LEU A 305 -21.32 -16.11 8.93
N ARG A 306 -20.53 -15.23 8.32
CA ARG A 306 -20.45 -15.09 6.86
C ARG A 306 -19.81 -16.32 6.22
N HIS A 307 -18.83 -16.95 6.87
CA HIS A 307 -18.27 -18.23 6.42
C HIS A 307 -19.31 -19.35 6.53
N CYS A 308 -20.05 -19.43 7.63
CA CYS A 308 -21.09 -20.44 7.84
C CYS A 308 -22.22 -20.30 6.81
N TRP A 309 -22.63 -19.06 6.48
CA TRP A 309 -23.58 -18.83 5.39
C TRP A 309 -23.06 -19.34 4.04
N ALA A 310 -21.79 -19.07 3.69
CA ALA A 310 -21.21 -19.60 2.44
C ALA A 310 -21.20 -21.13 2.41
N ILE A 311 -20.86 -21.78 3.53
CA ILE A 311 -20.92 -23.24 3.63
C ILE A 311 -22.35 -23.75 3.46
N ARG A 312 -23.31 -23.15 4.15
CA ARG A 312 -24.73 -23.50 4.01
C ARG A 312 -25.23 -23.36 2.58
N THR A 313 -24.84 -22.33 1.83
CA THR A 313 -25.24 -22.21 0.42
C THR A 313 -24.79 -23.41 -0.41
N MET A 314 -23.60 -23.95 -0.13
CA MET A 314 -23.11 -25.16 -0.80
C MET A 314 -23.91 -26.40 -0.38
N GLU A 315 -24.22 -26.53 0.91
CA GLU A 315 -25.07 -27.63 1.40
C GLU A 315 -26.48 -27.61 0.81
N PHE A 316 -27.01 -26.41 0.55
CA PHE A 316 -28.30 -26.19 -0.09
C PHE A 316 -28.25 -26.41 -1.61
N GLY A 317 -27.06 -26.62 -2.17
CA GLY A 317 -26.86 -26.81 -3.61
C GLY A 317 -26.99 -25.52 -4.43
N LEU A 318 -26.84 -24.34 -3.82
CA LEU A 318 -26.81 -23.08 -4.56
C LEU A 318 -25.56 -23.02 -5.43
N ASP A 319 -25.74 -22.65 -6.70
CA ASP A 319 -24.62 -22.49 -7.62
C ASP A 319 -23.57 -21.50 -7.08
N ILE A 320 -22.29 -21.87 -7.21
CA ILE A 320 -21.18 -21.10 -6.65
C ILE A 320 -21.08 -19.69 -7.25
N SER A 321 -21.48 -19.50 -8.51
CA SER A 321 -21.48 -18.18 -9.13
C SER A 321 -22.56 -17.28 -8.54
N LEU A 322 -23.73 -17.85 -8.24
CA LEU A 322 -24.82 -17.14 -7.56
C LEU A 322 -24.45 -16.82 -6.10
N ALA A 323 -23.86 -17.77 -5.37
CA ALA A 323 -23.38 -17.54 -4.02
C ALA A 323 -22.28 -16.45 -3.99
N ALA A 324 -21.34 -16.49 -4.94
CA ALA A 324 -20.30 -15.47 -5.08
C ALA A 324 -20.90 -14.09 -5.38
N GLN A 325 -21.87 -14.00 -6.29
CA GLN A 325 -22.58 -12.77 -6.61
C GLN A 325 -23.31 -12.20 -5.40
N GLN A 326 -24.08 -13.02 -4.66
CA GLN A 326 -24.79 -12.60 -3.45
C GLN A 326 -23.85 -12.18 -2.32
N MET A 327 -22.64 -12.72 -2.25
CA MET A 327 -21.61 -12.26 -1.33
C MET A 327 -20.84 -11.03 -1.82
N GLY A 328 -21.02 -10.62 -3.08
CA GLY A 328 -20.25 -9.55 -3.70
C GLY A 328 -18.78 -9.94 -3.87
N HIS A 329 -18.50 -11.13 -4.40
CA HIS A 329 -17.16 -11.59 -4.77
C HIS A 329 -17.14 -12.06 -6.22
N SER A 330 -15.96 -12.07 -6.86
CA SER A 330 -15.77 -12.92 -8.04
C SER A 330 -15.77 -14.39 -7.63
N VAL A 331 -16.10 -15.28 -8.57
CA VAL A 331 -16.07 -16.73 -8.33
C VAL A 331 -14.70 -17.17 -7.82
N GLN A 332 -13.62 -16.70 -8.44
CA GLN A 332 -12.26 -17.02 -8.01
C GLN A 332 -12.00 -16.63 -6.54
N VAL A 333 -12.35 -15.40 -6.14
CA VAL A 333 -12.16 -14.93 -4.75
C VAL A 333 -13.02 -15.74 -3.79
N HIS A 334 -14.24 -16.08 -4.18
CA HIS A 334 -15.15 -16.89 -3.38
C HIS A 334 -14.57 -18.30 -3.17
N THR A 335 -14.18 -18.99 -4.24
CA THR A 335 -13.56 -20.33 -4.19
C THR A 335 -12.30 -20.33 -3.34
N GLU A 336 -11.39 -19.37 -3.56
CA GLU A 336 -10.15 -19.29 -2.78
C GLU A 336 -10.40 -19.04 -1.29
N THR A 337 -11.49 -18.38 -0.92
CA THR A 337 -11.80 -18.04 0.48
C THR A 337 -12.58 -19.13 1.21
N TYR A 338 -13.53 -19.78 0.52
CA TYR A 338 -14.52 -20.64 1.16
C TYR A 338 -14.45 -22.11 0.73
N HIS A 339 -13.85 -22.43 -0.42
CA HIS A 339 -13.84 -23.80 -0.94
C HIS A 339 -12.82 -24.71 -0.24
N HIS A 340 -11.84 -24.14 0.47
CA HIS A 340 -10.94 -24.92 1.33
C HIS A 340 -11.68 -25.66 2.46
N TRP A 341 -12.94 -25.29 2.75
CA TRP A 341 -13.79 -25.92 3.76
C TRP A 341 -14.68 -27.03 3.20
N ILE A 342 -14.62 -27.31 1.90
CA ILE A 342 -15.34 -28.44 1.32
C ILE A 342 -14.58 -29.72 1.70
N SER A 343 -15.18 -30.48 2.60
CA SER A 343 -14.73 -31.82 2.97
C SER A 343 -15.47 -32.88 2.14
N ASP A 344 -14.99 -34.12 2.17
CA ASP A 344 -15.67 -35.27 1.57
C ASP A 344 -17.12 -35.39 2.05
N ARG A 345 -17.41 -34.99 3.30
CA ARG A 345 -18.77 -34.95 3.85
C ARG A 345 -19.68 -33.99 3.10
N HIS A 346 -19.20 -32.80 2.76
CA HIS A 346 -19.99 -31.82 1.99
C HIS A 346 -20.25 -32.34 0.57
N HIS A 347 -19.24 -32.96 -0.05
CA HIS A 347 -19.40 -33.61 -1.37
C HIS A 347 -20.42 -34.74 -1.33
N GLN A 348 -20.33 -35.63 -0.34
CA GLN A 348 -21.23 -36.76 -0.18
C GLN A 348 -22.68 -36.30 0.02
N ARG A 349 -22.93 -35.29 0.87
CA ARG A 349 -24.27 -34.76 1.10
C ARG A 349 -24.84 -34.09 -0.15
N ALA A 350 -24.04 -33.32 -0.89
CA ALA A 350 -24.47 -32.74 -2.16
C ALA A 350 -24.82 -33.84 -3.19
N PHE A 351 -24.02 -34.91 -3.25
CA PHE A 351 -24.30 -36.07 -4.09
C PHE A 351 -25.60 -36.77 -3.70
N GLU A 352 -25.81 -37.04 -2.41
CA GLU A 352 -27.06 -37.63 -1.90
C GLU A 352 -28.29 -36.79 -2.26
N THR A 353 -28.22 -35.47 -2.05
CA THR A 353 -29.29 -34.55 -2.46
C THR A 353 -29.57 -34.63 -3.96
N LEU A 354 -28.52 -34.64 -4.80
CA LEU A 354 -28.66 -34.79 -6.26
C LEU A 354 -29.26 -36.15 -6.64
N MET A 355 -28.93 -37.23 -5.92
CA MET A 355 -29.47 -38.56 -6.18
C MET A 355 -30.94 -38.70 -5.76
N MET A 356 -31.37 -37.96 -4.73
CA MET A 356 -32.76 -37.92 -4.25
C MET A 356 -33.68 -36.98 -5.05
N ARG A 357 -33.14 -36.18 -5.98
CA ARG A 357 -33.94 -35.29 -6.83
C ARG A 357 -34.91 -36.08 -7.71
N SER A 358 -36.19 -35.71 -7.66
CA SER A 358 -37.24 -36.32 -8.47
C SER A 358 -37.07 -36.07 -9.98
N ASP A 359 -36.39 -34.98 -10.35
CA ASP A 359 -36.12 -34.59 -11.74
C ASP A 359 -34.73 -35.04 -12.24
N ARG A 360 -34.05 -35.93 -11.50
CA ARG A 360 -32.72 -36.42 -11.86
C ARG A 360 -32.75 -37.19 -13.19
N PRO A 361 -31.88 -36.85 -14.16
CA PRO A 361 -31.74 -37.63 -15.39
C PRO A 361 -31.40 -39.09 -15.09
N THR A 362 -32.08 -40.02 -15.76
CA THR A 362 -31.75 -41.44 -15.70
C THR A 362 -30.77 -41.81 -16.81
N PRO A 363 -29.91 -42.81 -16.60
CA PRO A 363 -29.03 -43.28 -17.67
C PRO A 363 -29.88 -43.79 -18.85
N PRO A 364 -29.48 -43.55 -20.10
CA PRO A 364 -30.17 -44.10 -21.25
C PRO A 364 -30.17 -45.63 -21.16
N SER A 365 -31.36 -46.24 -21.29
CA SER A 365 -31.48 -47.70 -21.30
C SER A 365 -31.43 -48.20 -22.75
N PRO A 366 -30.46 -49.04 -23.13
CA PRO A 366 -30.39 -49.62 -24.47
C PRO A 366 -31.49 -50.65 -24.75
N LEU A 367 -32.37 -50.94 -23.78
CA LEU A 367 -33.46 -51.91 -23.91
C LEU A 367 -34.78 -51.32 -24.45
N ASN A 368 -34.81 -50.02 -24.78
CA ASN A 368 -35.96 -49.34 -25.39
C ASN A 368 -35.56 -48.61 -26.69
N LEU A 369 -34.86 -49.29 -27.59
CA LEU A 369 -34.68 -48.88 -28.98
C LEU A 369 -35.37 -49.87 -29.92
#